data_AF-A0A535ABP7-F1
#
_entry.id   AF-A0A535ABP7-F1
#
_cell.length_a   1.000
_cell.length_b   1.000
_cell.length_c   1.000
_cell.angle_alpha   90.00
_cell.angle_beta   90.00
_cell.angle_gamma   90.00
#
_symmetry.space_group_name_H-M   'P 1'
#
loop_
_entity.id
_entity.type
_entity.pdbx_description
1 polymer ?
#
loop_
_entity_poly.entity_id
_entity_poly.type
_entity_poly.pdbx_seq_one_letter_code
_entity_poly.pdbx_strand_id
1 'polypeptide(L)'
;MRNETERPPAASSEEFSNLASAVLAARLPAASPWMPRREMEELARRGPAVLPVLADVLRMAPGRGDPLWPIVVLGELRDAGAVPVLGVFLGRVEGGLNVAAAEALGKIGAPALPYLVATTASDDRARRLAAYGALAMVPTDEAQRCLRDALGRDRVLGDVIARALVQQGQPEAIAAVAAAAVHAPSRMRRELEAAIAALVQGPIPPDPVERDWRLRYRRLPALGWNFPLTWLGVAALVHRSGLRARARASRGPVPLTLFDAITDIAARREGRPCRRCGSTFWRPAGIRVCRHTAEAMVELQAARLDRWLAAGIGDVWAALDDCDVAEMRIARRGGSALQRDLVAVGRATLFWLVTIRCEDLHVGLQRLRLIGNDLPALYSSRPAFTHRIPLASALTLRFAHVNPHNFS
;
A
#
# COMPACT_ATOMS: atom_id res chain seq x y z
N MET A 1 -28.02 -18.13 -17.83
CA MET A 1 -27.46 -17.60 -16.57
C MET A 1 -26.40 -18.57 -16.09
N ARG A 2 -25.12 -18.34 -16.42
CA ARG A 2 -24.03 -19.15 -15.86
C ARG A 2 -23.87 -18.76 -14.39
N ASN A 3 -23.74 -19.76 -13.53
CA ASN A 3 -23.50 -19.58 -12.10
C ASN A 3 -22.18 -18.81 -11.91
N GLU A 4 -22.23 -17.51 -11.63
CA GLU A 4 -21.09 -16.65 -11.22
C GLU A 4 -20.59 -17.00 -9.79
N THR A 5 -20.92 -18.19 -9.30
CA THR A 5 -20.98 -18.56 -7.88
C THR A 5 -19.81 -19.39 -7.39
N GLU A 6 -18.94 -19.85 -8.27
CA GLU A 6 -17.76 -20.63 -7.91
C GLU A 6 -16.53 -19.94 -8.49
N ARG A 7 -15.45 -19.88 -7.68
CA ARG A 7 -14.11 -19.62 -8.20
C ARG A 7 -13.96 -20.54 -9.42
N PRO A 8 -13.55 -20.07 -10.61
CA PRO A 8 -13.19 -21.00 -11.67
C PRO A 8 -12.25 -22.04 -11.04
N PRO A 9 -12.45 -23.34 -11.30
CA PRO A 9 -11.68 -24.39 -10.64
C PRO A 9 -10.20 -24.01 -10.66
N ALA A 10 -9.48 -24.30 -9.57
CA ALA A 10 -8.07 -23.97 -9.43
C ALA A 10 -7.29 -24.72 -10.52
N ALA A 11 -7.25 -24.13 -11.71
CA ALA A 11 -6.50 -24.59 -12.85
C ALA A 11 -5.06 -24.73 -12.40
N SER A 12 -4.45 -25.88 -12.70
CA SER A 12 -3.05 -26.13 -12.34
C SER A 12 -2.16 -25.03 -12.96
N SER A 13 -0.99 -24.79 -12.38
CA SER A 13 -0.01 -23.86 -12.98
C SER A 13 0.34 -24.22 -14.43
N GLU A 14 0.24 -25.51 -14.78
CA GLU A 14 0.41 -26.03 -16.13
C GLU A 14 -0.71 -25.60 -17.08
N GLU A 15 -1.96 -25.53 -16.62
CA GLU A 15 -3.10 -25.09 -17.44
C GLU A 15 -2.98 -23.63 -17.89
N PHE A 16 -2.44 -22.73 -17.04
CA PHE A 16 -2.26 -21.32 -17.40
C PHE A 16 -1.06 -21.09 -18.33
N SER A 17 0.03 -21.83 -18.10
CA SER A 17 1.26 -21.71 -18.88
C SER A 17 1.02 -22.05 -20.35
N ASN A 18 0.08 -22.97 -20.62
CA ASN A 18 -0.28 -23.41 -21.98
C ASN A 18 -1.25 -22.47 -22.72
N LEU A 19 -1.87 -21.49 -22.03
CA LEU A 19 -2.79 -20.56 -22.68
C LEU A 19 -2.04 -19.48 -23.46
N ALA A 20 -2.57 -19.08 -24.62
CA ALA A 20 -2.06 -17.96 -25.38
C ALA A 20 -2.19 -16.63 -24.60
N SER A 21 -1.22 -15.72 -24.76
CA SER A 21 -1.21 -14.43 -24.03
C SER A 21 -2.48 -13.61 -24.29
N ALA A 22 -3.04 -13.70 -25.50
CA ALA A 22 -4.32 -13.09 -25.87
C ALA A 22 -5.50 -13.61 -25.03
N VAL A 23 -5.53 -14.91 -24.75
CA VAL A 23 -6.59 -15.53 -23.95
C VAL A 23 -6.46 -15.11 -22.48
N LEU A 24 -5.25 -15.11 -21.93
CA LEU A 24 -5.00 -14.66 -20.56
C LEU A 24 -5.37 -13.17 -20.38
N ALA A 25 -4.89 -12.31 -21.28
CA ALA A 25 -5.16 -10.88 -21.25
C ALA A 25 -6.66 -10.55 -21.37
N ALA A 26 -7.38 -11.25 -22.26
CA ALA A 26 -8.83 -11.05 -22.45
C ALA A 26 -9.67 -11.46 -21.23
N ARG A 27 -9.17 -12.38 -20.38
CA ARG A 27 -9.85 -12.79 -19.15
C ARG A 27 -9.72 -11.78 -18.02
N LEU A 28 -8.67 -10.94 -18.03
CA LEU A 28 -8.40 -10.02 -16.93
C LEU A 28 -9.61 -9.12 -16.63
N PRO A 29 -10.20 -8.36 -17.58
CA PRO A 29 -11.28 -7.43 -17.23
C PRO A 29 -12.55 -8.09 -16.69
N ALA A 30 -12.76 -9.38 -16.98
CA ALA A 30 -13.92 -10.14 -16.53
C ALA A 30 -13.74 -10.75 -15.12
N ALA A 31 -12.53 -10.75 -14.57
CA ALA A 31 -12.25 -11.40 -13.29
C ALA A 31 -12.85 -10.67 -12.07
N SER A 32 -13.35 -9.44 -12.23
CA SER A 32 -13.90 -8.63 -11.14
C SER A 32 -15.00 -9.37 -10.35
N PRO A 33 -15.00 -9.33 -9.00
CA PRO A 33 -14.12 -8.56 -8.12
C PRO A 33 -12.80 -9.25 -7.77
N TRP A 34 -12.53 -10.44 -8.30
CA TRP A 34 -11.34 -11.21 -8.00
C TRP A 34 -10.11 -10.64 -8.67
N MET A 35 -8.98 -10.68 -7.96
CA MET A 35 -7.67 -10.51 -8.56
C MET A 35 -7.31 -11.80 -9.31
N PRO A 36 -7.17 -11.78 -10.65
CA PRO A 36 -6.71 -12.93 -11.43
C PRO A 36 -5.18 -13.07 -11.28
N ARG A 37 -4.72 -13.33 -10.05
CA ARG A 37 -3.30 -13.27 -9.67
C ARG A 37 -2.43 -14.16 -10.54
N ARG A 38 -2.85 -15.40 -10.80
CA ARG A 38 -2.06 -16.38 -11.57
C ARG A 38 -1.91 -15.95 -13.02
N GLU A 39 -2.97 -15.46 -13.64
CA GLU A 39 -2.95 -14.93 -15.01
C GLU A 39 -2.05 -13.69 -15.10
N MET A 40 -2.14 -12.80 -14.10
CA MET A 40 -1.28 -11.61 -14.02
C MET A 40 0.20 -11.97 -13.82
N GLU A 41 0.51 -12.93 -12.95
CA GLU A 41 1.87 -13.44 -12.73
C GLU A 41 2.45 -14.10 -13.99
N GLU A 42 1.63 -14.88 -14.69
CA GLU A 42 2.03 -15.53 -15.94
C GLU A 42 2.29 -14.50 -17.05
N LEU A 43 1.41 -13.51 -17.20
CA LEU A 43 1.62 -12.41 -18.16
C LEU A 43 2.87 -11.59 -17.81
N ALA A 44 3.11 -11.30 -16.52
CA ALA A 44 4.33 -10.62 -16.08
C ALA A 44 5.59 -11.45 -16.36
N ARG A 45 5.54 -12.78 -16.17
CA ARG A 45 6.66 -13.70 -16.47
C ARG A 45 7.01 -13.71 -17.96
N ARG A 46 6.02 -13.61 -18.84
CA ARG A 46 6.22 -13.55 -20.30
C ARG A 46 6.88 -12.24 -20.76
N GLY A 47 6.93 -11.23 -19.90
CA GLY A 47 7.66 -10.00 -20.15
C GLY A 47 7.02 -9.13 -21.25
N PRO A 48 7.80 -8.22 -21.87
CA PRO A 48 7.27 -7.13 -22.69
C PRO A 48 6.52 -7.58 -23.96
N ALA A 49 6.71 -8.83 -24.42
CA ALA A 49 5.99 -9.38 -25.57
C ALA A 49 4.45 -9.39 -25.41
N VAL A 50 3.94 -9.32 -24.18
CA VAL A 50 2.50 -9.25 -23.91
C VAL A 50 1.92 -7.83 -23.99
N LEU A 51 2.76 -6.81 -24.09
CA LEU A 51 2.34 -5.40 -24.09
C LEU A 51 1.33 -5.07 -25.21
N PRO A 52 1.55 -5.44 -26.49
CA PRO A 52 0.60 -5.11 -27.55
C PRO A 52 -0.79 -5.68 -27.26
N VAL A 53 -0.83 -6.91 -26.76
CA VAL A 53 -2.06 -7.62 -26.40
C VAL A 53 -2.78 -6.92 -25.24
N LEU A 54 -2.07 -6.55 -24.17
CA LEU A 54 -2.68 -5.81 -23.05
C LEU A 54 -3.14 -4.40 -23.46
N ALA A 55 -2.38 -3.74 -24.34
CA ALA A 55 -2.76 -2.44 -24.89
C ALA A 55 -4.01 -2.54 -25.79
N ASP A 56 -4.14 -3.61 -26.59
CA ASP A 56 -5.35 -3.92 -27.36
C ASP A 56 -6.54 -4.12 -26.42
N VAL A 57 -6.38 -4.92 -25.35
CA VAL A 57 -7.44 -5.10 -24.34
C VAL A 57 -7.88 -3.75 -23.77
N LEU A 58 -6.96 -2.88 -23.37
CA LEU A 58 -7.30 -1.56 -22.82
C LEU A 58 -7.93 -0.61 -23.84
N ARG A 59 -7.52 -0.66 -25.12
CA ARG A 59 -8.12 0.14 -26.21
C ARG A 59 -9.54 -0.30 -26.55
N MET A 60 -9.80 -1.60 -26.49
CA MET A 60 -11.14 -2.19 -26.73
C MET A 60 -12.04 -2.18 -25.49
N ALA A 61 -11.48 -1.86 -24.32
CA ALA A 61 -12.17 -1.90 -23.03
C ALA A 61 -13.04 -0.69 -22.63
N PRO A 62 -13.17 0.46 -23.33
CA PRO A 62 -14.10 1.49 -22.87
C PRO A 62 -15.55 0.95 -22.90
N GLY A 63 -16.03 0.44 -21.76
CA GLY A 63 -17.35 -0.16 -21.56
C GLY A 63 -17.40 -1.67 -21.25
N ARG A 64 -16.28 -2.42 -21.25
CA ARG A 64 -16.27 -3.87 -21.01
C ARG A 64 -15.28 -4.29 -19.91
N GLY A 65 -15.80 -4.50 -18.70
CA GLY A 65 -15.04 -5.07 -17.57
C GLY A 65 -14.19 -4.06 -16.79
N ASP A 66 -13.39 -4.58 -15.86
CA ASP A 66 -12.51 -3.80 -14.96
C ASP A 66 -11.10 -3.63 -15.59
N PRO A 67 -10.71 -2.43 -16.06
CA PRO A 67 -9.42 -2.21 -16.71
C PRO A 67 -8.25 -2.16 -15.72
N LEU A 68 -8.50 -2.30 -14.42
CA LEU A 68 -7.48 -2.24 -13.39
C LEU A 68 -6.38 -3.29 -13.59
N TRP A 69 -6.74 -4.55 -13.82
CA TRP A 69 -5.75 -5.63 -13.86
C TRP A 69 -4.76 -5.49 -15.03
N PRO A 70 -5.20 -5.19 -16.28
CA PRO A 70 -4.26 -4.87 -17.35
C PRO A 70 -3.36 -3.66 -17.03
N ILE A 71 -3.89 -2.61 -16.39
CA ILE A 71 -3.09 -1.44 -15.96
C ILE A 71 -1.98 -1.85 -14.99
N VAL A 72 -2.32 -2.67 -13.99
CA VAL A 72 -1.36 -3.17 -13.00
C VAL A 72 -0.27 -4.01 -13.68
N VAL A 73 -0.65 -4.95 -14.56
CA VAL A 73 0.33 -5.80 -15.27
C VAL A 73 1.27 -4.96 -16.13
N LEU A 74 0.75 -3.99 -16.90
CA LEU A 74 1.58 -3.09 -17.70
C LEU A 74 2.59 -2.30 -16.86
N GLY A 75 2.21 -1.88 -15.64
CA GLY A 75 3.11 -1.25 -14.69
C GLY A 75 4.23 -2.19 -14.20
N GLU A 76 3.93 -3.46 -13.98
CA GLU A 76 4.91 -4.47 -13.58
C GLU A 76 5.89 -4.85 -14.69
N LEU A 77 5.47 -4.75 -15.96
CA LEU A 77 6.36 -4.95 -17.11
C LEU A 77 7.44 -3.86 -17.21
N ARG A 78 7.16 -2.66 -16.69
CA ARG A 78 8.06 -1.48 -16.71
C ARG A 78 8.56 -1.10 -18.11
N ASP A 79 7.76 -1.40 -19.13
CA ASP A 79 8.08 -1.11 -20.53
C ASP A 79 7.59 0.30 -20.91
N ALA A 80 8.48 1.10 -21.49
CA ALA A 80 8.20 2.47 -21.91
C ALA A 80 7.07 2.55 -22.97
N GLY A 81 6.88 1.51 -23.78
CA GLY A 81 5.80 1.42 -24.76
C GLY A 81 4.39 1.43 -24.13
N ALA A 82 4.28 1.19 -22.82
CA ALA A 82 3.00 1.24 -22.11
C ALA A 82 2.58 2.66 -21.73
N VAL A 83 3.48 3.65 -21.80
CA VAL A 83 3.21 5.03 -21.37
C VAL A 83 1.96 5.64 -22.05
N PRO A 84 1.78 5.55 -23.39
CA PRO A 84 0.62 6.15 -24.06
C PRO A 84 -0.71 5.53 -23.60
N VAL A 85 -0.78 4.21 -23.45
CA VAL A 85 -2.02 3.52 -23.07
C VAL A 85 -2.35 3.73 -21.59
N LEU A 86 -1.36 3.72 -20.70
CA LEU A 86 -1.53 4.03 -19.28
C LEU A 86 -1.95 5.49 -19.06
N GLY A 87 -1.41 6.40 -19.87
CA GLY A 87 -1.67 7.83 -19.79
C GLY A 87 -3.14 8.23 -19.89
N VAL A 88 -3.94 7.47 -20.67
CA VAL A 88 -5.39 7.67 -20.84
C VAL A 88 -6.15 7.53 -19.52
N PHE A 89 -5.63 6.76 -18.56
CA PHE A 89 -6.30 6.47 -17.30
C PHE A 89 -6.00 7.48 -16.19
N LEU A 90 -5.04 8.40 -16.36
CA LEU A 90 -4.71 9.40 -15.34
C LEU A 90 -5.88 10.34 -14.98
N GLY A 91 -6.84 10.53 -15.87
CA GLY A 91 -8.07 11.31 -15.62
C GLY A 91 -9.25 10.48 -15.09
N ARG A 92 -9.14 9.15 -15.03
CA ARG A 92 -10.23 8.23 -14.68
C ARG A 92 -10.28 8.01 -13.17
N VAL A 93 -11.06 8.83 -12.47
CA VAL A 93 -11.13 8.83 -11.00
C VAL A 93 -11.96 7.68 -10.42
N GLU A 94 -12.76 7.00 -11.24
CA GLU A 94 -13.58 5.87 -10.84
C GLU A 94 -12.71 4.65 -10.49
N GLY A 95 -13.10 3.92 -9.44
CA GLY A 95 -12.47 2.64 -9.08
C GLY A 95 -10.97 2.69 -8.71
N GLY A 96 -10.38 3.89 -8.58
CA GLY A 96 -8.94 4.06 -8.32
C GLY A 96 -8.06 3.89 -9.56
N LEU A 97 -8.62 3.93 -10.78
CA LEU A 97 -7.88 3.71 -12.02
C LEU A 97 -6.78 4.76 -12.25
N ASN A 98 -7.04 6.03 -11.94
CA ASN A 98 -6.03 7.08 -12.01
C ASN A 98 -4.84 6.84 -11.08
N VAL A 99 -5.09 6.32 -9.87
CA VAL A 99 -4.04 5.95 -8.91
C VAL A 99 -3.24 4.77 -9.46
N ALA A 100 -3.91 3.75 -9.99
CA ALA A 100 -3.23 2.60 -10.58
C ALA A 100 -2.38 2.96 -11.80
N ALA A 101 -2.89 3.83 -12.66
CA ALA A 101 -2.15 4.35 -13.80
C ALA A 101 -0.94 5.20 -13.36
N ALA A 102 -1.09 6.03 -12.33
CA ALA A 102 0.01 6.81 -11.76
C ALA A 102 1.09 5.91 -11.14
N GLU A 103 0.70 4.89 -10.38
CA GLU A 103 1.61 3.89 -9.82
C GLU A 103 2.33 3.11 -10.94
N ALA A 104 1.63 2.72 -12.00
CA ALA A 104 2.21 2.03 -13.16
C ALA A 104 3.23 2.90 -13.91
N LEU A 105 2.91 4.17 -14.19
CA LEU A 105 3.84 5.12 -14.80
C LEU A 105 5.04 5.41 -13.89
N GLY A 106 4.83 5.49 -12.57
CA GLY A 106 5.90 5.61 -11.58
C GLY A 106 6.86 4.42 -11.61
N LYS A 107 6.34 3.20 -11.76
CA LYS A 107 7.14 1.96 -11.89
C LYS A 107 7.94 1.89 -13.19
N ILE A 108 7.41 2.42 -14.29
CA ILE A 108 8.17 2.58 -15.55
C ILE A 108 9.38 3.51 -15.33
N GLY A 109 9.22 4.57 -14.53
CA GLY A 109 10.33 5.41 -14.09
C GLY A 109 10.71 6.48 -15.10
N ALA A 110 12.01 6.66 -15.34
CA ALA A 110 12.55 7.74 -16.18
C ALA A 110 11.92 7.83 -17.59
N PRO A 111 11.62 6.73 -18.30
CA PRO A 111 10.97 6.81 -19.62
C PRO A 111 9.58 7.45 -19.60
N ALA A 112 8.88 7.47 -18.47
CA ALA A 112 7.57 8.12 -18.34
C ALA A 112 7.68 9.64 -18.10
N LEU A 113 8.86 10.17 -17.78
CA LEU A 113 9.05 11.58 -17.39
C LEU A 113 8.52 12.58 -18.40
N PRO A 114 8.83 12.50 -19.71
CA PRO A 114 8.36 13.50 -20.67
C PRO A 114 6.83 13.59 -20.69
N TYR A 115 6.16 12.43 -20.65
CA TYR A 115 4.71 12.37 -20.60
C TYR A 115 4.13 12.93 -19.29
N LEU A 116 4.73 12.58 -18.15
CA LEU A 116 4.28 13.06 -16.84
C LEU A 116 4.45 14.58 -16.71
N VAL A 117 5.61 15.11 -17.11
CA VAL A 117 5.90 16.55 -17.10
C VAL A 117 4.91 17.31 -17.97
N ALA A 118 4.67 16.85 -19.21
CA ALA A 118 3.63 17.42 -20.06
C ALA A 118 2.23 17.35 -19.42
N THR A 119 1.91 16.23 -18.75
CA THR A 119 0.63 16.06 -18.07
C THR A 119 0.46 17.04 -16.89
N THR A 120 1.53 17.48 -16.23
CA THR A 120 1.45 18.53 -15.19
C THR A 120 1.01 19.90 -15.71
N ALA A 121 1.03 20.12 -17.04
CA ALA A 121 0.51 21.33 -17.68
C ALA A 121 -0.95 21.19 -18.17
N SER A 122 -1.59 20.04 -17.97
CA SER A 122 -2.99 19.78 -18.37
C SER A 122 -3.97 20.66 -17.58
N ASP A 123 -5.06 21.12 -18.21
CA ASP A 123 -6.14 21.83 -17.52
C ASP A 123 -6.92 20.92 -16.55
N ASP A 124 -6.98 19.62 -16.85
CA ASP A 124 -7.59 18.61 -15.98
C ASP A 124 -6.79 18.42 -14.67
N ARG A 125 -7.40 18.88 -13.57
CA ARG A 125 -6.85 18.78 -12.21
C ARG A 125 -6.60 17.34 -11.77
N ALA A 126 -7.46 16.38 -12.14
CA ALA A 126 -7.29 14.98 -11.74
C ALA A 126 -6.06 14.37 -12.42
N ARG A 127 -5.85 14.69 -13.70
CA ARG A 127 -4.64 14.30 -14.45
C ARG A 127 -3.38 14.89 -13.84
N ARG A 128 -3.38 16.18 -13.50
CA ARG A 128 -2.22 16.82 -12.85
C ARG A 128 -1.90 16.18 -11.50
N LEU A 129 -2.92 15.94 -10.65
CA LEU A 129 -2.77 15.28 -9.36
C LEU A 129 -2.14 13.89 -9.51
N ALA A 130 -2.66 13.08 -10.43
CA ALA A 130 -2.14 11.75 -10.70
C ALA A 130 -0.70 11.81 -11.26
N ALA A 131 -0.39 12.79 -12.10
CA ALA A 131 0.97 13.01 -12.62
C ALA A 131 1.97 13.38 -11.51
N TYR A 132 1.62 14.26 -10.56
CA TYR A 132 2.48 14.54 -9.40
C TYR A 132 2.69 13.31 -8.52
N GLY A 133 1.65 12.50 -8.34
CA GLY A 133 1.76 11.21 -7.66
C GLY A 133 2.73 10.25 -8.36
N ALA A 134 2.64 10.14 -9.69
CA ALA A 134 3.57 9.35 -10.49
C ALA A 134 5.01 9.87 -10.39
N LEU A 135 5.22 11.18 -10.51
CA LEU A 135 6.54 11.81 -10.35
C LEU A 135 7.16 11.55 -8.97
N ALA A 136 6.34 11.47 -7.91
CA ALA A 136 6.81 11.09 -6.57
C ALA A 136 7.44 9.70 -6.52
N MET A 137 7.04 8.81 -7.42
CA MET A 137 7.51 7.43 -7.53
C MET A 137 8.69 7.27 -8.50
N VAL A 138 9.03 8.30 -9.29
CA VAL A 138 10.17 8.27 -10.21
C VAL A 138 11.42 8.79 -9.49
N PRO A 139 12.43 7.93 -9.21
CA PRO A 139 13.60 8.30 -8.42
C PRO A 139 14.66 8.98 -9.30
N THR A 140 14.37 10.20 -9.78
CA THR A 140 15.30 10.99 -10.60
C THR A 140 15.36 12.44 -10.13
N ASP A 141 16.54 13.06 -10.27
CA ASP A 141 16.71 14.48 -9.96
C ASP A 141 15.82 15.37 -10.85
N GLU A 142 15.52 14.92 -12.06
CA GLU A 142 14.61 15.61 -12.97
C GLU A 142 13.17 15.59 -12.44
N ALA A 143 12.65 14.44 -11.99
CA ALA A 143 11.34 14.38 -11.33
C ALA A 143 11.29 15.31 -10.12
N GLN A 144 12.36 15.32 -9.32
CA GLN A 144 12.47 16.19 -8.14
C GLN A 144 12.46 17.67 -8.53
N ARG A 145 13.24 18.07 -9.55
CA ARG A 145 13.23 19.43 -10.11
C ARG A 145 11.82 19.83 -10.55
N CYS A 146 11.16 18.97 -11.34
CA CYS A 146 9.81 19.24 -11.83
C CYS A 146 8.80 19.44 -10.70
N LEU A 147 8.87 18.64 -9.62
CA LEU A 147 8.01 18.81 -8.45
C LEU A 147 8.30 20.13 -7.70
N ARG A 148 9.58 20.52 -7.54
CA ARG A 148 9.93 21.80 -6.90
C ARG A 148 9.41 22.99 -7.72
N ASP A 149 9.59 22.97 -9.03
CA ASP A 149 9.13 24.03 -9.93
C ASP A 149 7.59 24.11 -9.96
N ALA A 150 6.92 22.97 -9.77
CA ALA A 150 5.45 22.91 -9.72
C ALA A 150 4.85 23.60 -8.49
N LEU A 151 5.55 23.67 -7.34
CA LEU A 151 5.05 24.33 -6.12
C LEU A 151 4.65 25.80 -6.37
N GLY A 152 5.42 26.51 -7.20
CA GLY A 152 5.14 27.91 -7.55
C GLY A 152 4.01 28.08 -8.56
N ARG A 153 3.88 27.12 -9.49
CA ARG A 153 2.95 27.18 -10.63
C ARG A 153 1.55 26.66 -10.29
N ASP A 154 1.44 25.52 -9.61
CA ASP A 154 0.17 24.83 -9.34
C ASP A 154 -0.20 24.91 -7.85
N ARG A 155 -0.49 26.13 -7.41
CA ARG A 155 -0.80 26.43 -6.00
C ARG A 155 -2.04 25.70 -5.47
N VAL A 156 -2.93 25.26 -6.36
CA VAL A 156 -4.14 24.51 -5.99
C VAL A 156 -3.78 23.10 -5.51
N LEU A 157 -2.75 22.49 -6.08
CA LEU A 157 -2.26 21.15 -5.73
C LEU A 157 -0.97 21.20 -4.90
N GLY A 158 -0.68 22.34 -4.24
CA GLY A 158 0.53 22.50 -3.43
C GLY A 158 0.70 21.47 -2.32
N ASP A 159 -0.40 20.99 -1.73
CA ASP A 159 -0.42 19.92 -0.73
C ASP A 159 0.01 18.57 -1.32
N VAL A 160 -0.47 18.26 -2.53
CA VAL A 160 -0.11 17.05 -3.27
C VAL A 160 1.35 17.08 -3.67
N ILE A 161 1.82 18.21 -4.21
CA ILE A 161 3.20 18.39 -4.65
C ILE A 161 4.17 18.31 -3.46
N ALA A 162 3.83 18.93 -2.33
CA ALA A 162 4.63 18.83 -1.12
C ALA A 162 4.67 17.39 -0.58
N ARG A 163 3.55 16.65 -0.63
CA ARG A 163 3.52 15.23 -0.25
C ARG A 163 4.37 14.37 -1.20
N ALA A 164 4.36 14.67 -2.49
CA ALA A 164 5.20 14.00 -3.47
C ALA A 164 6.70 14.21 -3.18
N LEU A 165 7.09 15.44 -2.82
CA LEU A 165 8.46 15.75 -2.39
C LEU A 165 8.84 15.02 -1.09
N VAL A 166 7.92 14.94 -0.12
CA VAL A 166 8.10 14.15 1.11
C VAL A 166 8.34 12.68 0.80
N GLN A 167 7.61 12.09 -0.15
CA GLN A 167 7.80 10.70 -0.56
C GLN A 167 9.19 10.46 -1.17
N GLN A 168 9.69 11.40 -1.98
CA GLN A 168 11.06 11.31 -2.49
C GLN A 168 12.09 11.46 -1.36
N GLY A 169 11.76 12.22 -0.31
CA GLY A 169 12.52 12.30 0.94
C GLY A 169 13.83 13.07 0.82
N GLN A 170 13.99 13.87 -0.23
CA GLN A 170 15.21 14.62 -0.52
C GLN A 170 15.20 15.98 0.21
N PRO A 171 16.14 16.23 1.14
CA PRO A 171 16.16 17.44 1.98
C PRO A 171 16.21 18.77 1.20
N GLU A 172 16.72 18.76 -0.03
CA GLU A 172 16.80 19.95 -0.90
C GLU A 172 15.41 20.53 -1.23
N ALA A 173 14.35 19.74 -1.07
CA ALA A 173 12.98 20.20 -1.23
C ALA A 173 12.55 21.19 -0.13
N ILE A 174 13.20 21.21 1.04
CA ILE A 174 12.78 22.02 2.20
C ILE A 174 12.71 23.50 1.85
N ALA A 175 13.73 24.04 1.18
CA ALA A 175 13.77 25.45 0.80
C ALA A 175 12.63 25.83 -0.15
N ALA A 176 12.33 24.98 -1.13
CA ALA A 176 11.24 25.20 -2.08
C ALA A 176 9.87 25.15 -1.39
N VAL A 177 9.65 24.18 -0.49
CA VAL A 177 8.40 24.07 0.28
C VAL A 177 8.24 25.25 1.23
N ALA A 178 9.31 25.70 1.88
CA ALA A 178 9.30 26.87 2.76
C ALA A 178 8.93 28.16 2.00
N ALA A 179 9.55 28.40 0.84
CA ALA A 179 9.22 29.53 -0.02
C ALA A 179 7.74 29.50 -0.46
N ALA A 180 7.21 28.33 -0.82
CA ALA A 180 5.79 28.19 -1.15
C ALA A 180 4.88 28.48 0.05
N ALA A 181 5.27 28.08 1.26
CA ALA A 181 4.50 28.27 2.49
C ALA A 181 4.31 29.74 2.89
N VAL A 182 5.30 30.59 2.62
CA VAL A 182 5.24 32.04 2.90
C VAL A 182 4.03 32.68 2.21
N HIS A 183 3.84 32.38 0.93
CA HIS A 183 2.79 32.97 0.10
C HIS A 183 1.48 32.15 0.07
N ALA A 184 1.43 31.02 0.79
CA ALA A 184 0.28 30.14 0.82
C ALA A 184 -0.84 30.66 1.76
N PRO A 185 -2.12 30.41 1.43
CA PRO A 185 -3.21 30.66 2.37
C PRO A 185 -3.06 29.79 3.63
N SER A 186 -3.60 30.24 4.76
CA SER A 186 -3.40 29.63 6.09
C SER A 186 -3.62 28.11 6.14
N ARG A 187 -4.63 27.59 5.42
CA ARG A 187 -4.88 26.15 5.34
C ARG A 187 -3.77 25.40 4.60
N MET A 188 -3.30 25.93 3.47
CA MET A 188 -2.25 25.32 2.66
C MET A 188 -0.89 25.43 3.36
N ARG A 189 -0.62 26.57 4.01
CA ARG A 189 0.60 26.79 4.79
C ARG A 189 0.85 25.67 5.81
N ARG A 190 -0.18 25.20 6.52
CA ARG A 190 -0.07 24.10 7.49
C ARG A 190 0.34 22.77 6.85
N GLU A 191 -0.21 22.44 5.67
CA GLU A 191 0.17 21.23 4.95
C GLU A 191 1.63 21.29 4.49
N LEU A 192 2.08 22.47 4.04
CA LEU A 192 3.46 22.72 3.63
C LEU A 192 4.43 22.68 4.83
N GLU A 193 4.06 23.26 5.98
CA GLU A 193 4.84 23.18 7.22
C GLU A 193 4.94 21.73 7.74
N ALA A 194 3.85 20.96 7.67
CA ALA A 194 3.88 19.53 7.99
C ALA A 194 4.78 18.73 7.04
N ALA A 195 4.83 19.11 5.75
CA ALA A 195 5.74 18.51 4.79
C ALA A 195 7.22 18.85 5.10
N ILE A 196 7.52 20.08 5.54
CA ILE A 196 8.87 20.45 6.02
C ILE A 196 9.26 19.60 7.22
N ALA A 197 8.38 19.46 8.22
CA ALA A 197 8.64 18.63 9.38
C ALA A 197 8.91 17.16 9.00
N ALA A 198 8.17 16.62 8.03
CA ALA A 198 8.40 15.27 7.51
C ALA A 198 9.73 15.14 6.77
N LEU A 199 10.11 16.11 5.92
CA LEU A 199 11.38 16.12 5.19
C LEU A 199 12.59 16.19 6.13
N VAL A 200 12.49 16.96 7.22
CA VAL A 200 13.55 17.04 8.25
C VAL A 200 13.78 15.69 8.93
N GLN A 201 12.76 14.86 9.07
CA GLN A 201 12.89 13.52 9.67
C GLN A 201 13.52 12.48 8.73
N GLY A 202 13.69 12.82 7.46
CA GLY A 202 14.20 11.93 6.42
C GLY A 202 13.12 11.03 5.82
N PRO A 203 13.47 10.27 4.77
CA PRO A 203 12.53 9.41 4.05
C PRO A 203 11.92 8.35 4.96
N ILE A 204 10.59 8.26 4.96
CA ILE A 204 9.90 7.11 5.54
C ILE A 204 10.02 5.97 4.53
N PRO A 205 10.57 4.80 4.91
CA PRO A 205 10.62 3.67 4.01
C PRO A 205 9.19 3.30 3.58
N PRO A 206 8.95 3.12 2.28
CA PRO A 206 7.61 2.84 1.76
C PRO A 206 7.09 1.50 2.31
N ASP A 207 5.78 1.44 2.56
CA ASP A 207 5.12 0.25 3.08
C ASP A 207 5.31 -0.92 2.10
N PRO A 208 5.79 -2.09 2.54
CA PRO A 208 5.89 -3.28 1.69
C PRO A 208 4.58 -3.63 0.97
N VAL A 209 3.42 -3.34 1.58
CA VAL A 209 2.09 -3.52 0.99
C VAL A 209 1.90 -2.65 -0.26
N GLU A 210 2.46 -1.43 -0.27
CA GLU A 210 2.34 -0.51 -1.42
C GLU A 210 3.25 -0.92 -2.59
N ARG A 211 4.32 -1.69 -2.33
CA ARG A 211 5.27 -2.12 -3.37
C ARG A 211 4.80 -3.33 -4.15
N ASP A 212 4.26 -4.34 -3.46
CA ASP A 212 3.83 -5.57 -4.12
C ASP A 212 2.37 -5.44 -4.58
N TRP A 213 2.15 -5.51 -5.89
CA TRP A 213 0.82 -5.42 -6.49
C TRP A 213 -0.13 -6.51 -5.98
N ARG A 214 0.40 -7.69 -5.60
CA ARG A 214 -0.37 -8.81 -5.03
C ARG A 214 -0.93 -8.49 -3.65
N LEU A 215 -0.39 -7.49 -2.95
CA LEU A 215 -0.94 -6.99 -1.69
C LEU A 215 -1.75 -5.71 -1.92
N ARG A 216 -1.16 -4.75 -2.64
CA ARG A 216 -1.71 -3.41 -2.89
C ARG A 216 -3.12 -3.42 -3.46
N TYR A 217 -3.41 -4.36 -4.36
CA TYR A 217 -4.67 -4.40 -5.11
C TYR A 217 -5.61 -5.54 -4.70
N ARG A 218 -5.50 -6.07 -3.48
CA ARG A 218 -6.54 -6.96 -2.94
C ARG A 218 -7.72 -6.12 -2.45
N ARG A 219 -8.89 -6.30 -3.08
CA ARG A 219 -10.13 -5.59 -2.70
C ARG A 219 -10.60 -6.06 -1.33
N LEU A 220 -10.91 -5.13 -0.45
CA LEU A 220 -11.41 -5.44 0.89
C LEU A 220 -12.94 -5.30 0.94
N PRO A 221 -13.70 -6.35 1.31
CA PRO A 221 -15.16 -6.26 1.40
C PRO A 221 -15.63 -5.22 2.43
N ALA A 222 -14.89 -5.05 3.53
CA ALA A 222 -15.16 -4.04 4.55
C ALA A 222 -15.13 -2.59 4.01
N LEU A 223 -14.44 -2.36 2.88
CA LEU A 223 -14.38 -1.06 2.20
C LEU A 223 -15.32 -0.99 1.00
N GLY A 224 -16.37 -1.83 0.96
CA GLY A 224 -17.28 -1.89 -0.20
C GLY A 224 -16.56 -2.37 -1.46
N TRP A 225 -15.64 -3.33 -1.31
CA TRP A 225 -14.79 -3.87 -2.39
C TRP A 225 -13.81 -2.86 -2.98
N ASN A 226 -13.41 -1.87 -2.19
CA ASN A 226 -12.35 -0.93 -2.53
C ASN A 226 -10.99 -1.38 -1.99
N PHE A 227 -9.92 -0.72 -2.44
CA PHE A 227 -8.56 -0.96 -1.98
C PHE A 227 -8.26 -0.11 -0.73
N PRO A 228 -7.30 -0.54 0.12
CA PRO A 228 -6.68 0.37 1.07
C PRO A 228 -6.23 1.66 0.35
N LEU A 229 -6.55 2.81 0.93
CA LEU A 229 -6.20 4.10 0.33
C LEU A 229 -4.71 4.37 0.52
N THR A 230 -3.98 4.58 -0.58
CA THR A 230 -2.66 5.22 -0.55
C THR A 230 -2.80 6.70 -0.28
N TRP A 231 -1.71 7.39 0.07
CA TRP A 231 -1.74 8.85 0.20
C TRP A 231 -2.25 9.52 -1.09
N LEU A 232 -1.92 8.96 -2.27
CA LEU A 232 -2.37 9.46 -3.56
C LEU A 232 -3.87 9.24 -3.75
N GLY A 233 -4.40 8.09 -3.32
CA GLY A 233 -5.83 7.82 -3.28
C GLY A 233 -6.58 8.76 -2.34
N VAL A 234 -6.03 9.04 -1.15
CA VAL A 234 -6.59 10.04 -0.22
C VAL A 234 -6.59 11.42 -0.85
N ALA A 235 -5.48 11.85 -1.47
CA ALA A 235 -5.38 13.14 -2.15
C ALA A 235 -6.44 13.26 -3.26
N ALA A 236 -6.55 12.25 -4.13
CA ALA A 236 -7.55 12.22 -5.19
C ALA A 236 -8.98 12.32 -4.63
N LEU A 237 -9.29 11.59 -3.56
CA LEU A 237 -10.60 11.61 -2.91
C LEU A 237 -10.92 12.98 -2.28
N VAL A 238 -9.98 13.58 -1.56
CA VAL A 238 -10.14 14.89 -0.91
C VAL A 238 -10.37 15.98 -1.97
N HIS A 239 -9.57 15.98 -3.04
CA HIS A 239 -9.68 16.97 -4.12
C HIS A 239 -10.95 16.79 -4.96
N ARG A 240 -11.44 15.55 -5.14
CA ARG A 240 -12.72 15.27 -5.83
C ARG A 240 -13.94 15.61 -5.00
N SER A 241 -13.94 15.22 -3.73
CA SER A 241 -15.14 15.29 -2.87
C SER A 241 -15.57 16.72 -2.56
N GLY A 242 -14.72 17.71 -2.84
CA GLY A 242 -14.98 19.10 -2.48
C GLY A 242 -15.17 19.28 -0.97
N LEU A 243 -14.91 18.23 -0.17
CA LEU A 243 -14.86 18.27 1.26
C LEU A 243 -13.67 19.17 1.60
N ARG A 244 -13.96 20.47 1.66
CA ARG A 244 -13.34 21.31 2.65
C ARG A 244 -13.68 20.62 3.96
N ALA A 245 -12.81 19.72 4.41
CA ALA A 245 -12.89 19.11 5.72
C ALA A 245 -13.28 20.25 6.65
N ARG A 246 -14.54 20.22 7.11
CA ARG A 246 -15.18 21.35 7.78
C ARG A 246 -14.19 21.85 8.81
N ALA A 247 -14.13 23.17 9.01
CA ALA A 247 -13.23 23.93 9.88
C ALA A 247 -13.06 23.43 11.35
N ARG A 248 -13.53 22.23 11.71
CA ARG A 248 -13.24 21.49 12.93
C ARG A 248 -11.77 21.04 13.05
N ALA A 249 -11.03 20.80 11.97
CA ALA A 249 -9.57 20.54 12.09
C ALA A 249 -8.80 21.75 12.64
N SER A 250 -9.36 22.96 12.52
CA SER A 250 -8.85 24.21 13.11
C SER A 250 -9.28 24.44 14.57
N ARG A 251 -10.08 23.54 15.18
CA ARG A 251 -10.42 23.56 16.61
C ARG A 251 -9.65 22.52 17.43
N GLY A 252 -8.69 21.82 16.82
CA GLY A 252 -7.71 21.05 17.59
C GLY A 252 -6.84 21.97 18.45
N PRO A 253 -6.12 21.44 19.46
CA PRO A 253 -5.23 22.24 20.29
C PRO A 253 -4.31 23.10 19.43
N VAL A 254 -3.93 24.26 19.97
CA VAL A 254 -3.08 25.31 19.36
C VAL A 254 -2.04 24.67 18.42
N PRO A 255 -1.91 25.13 17.16
CA PRO A 255 -0.93 24.57 16.24
C PRO A 255 0.45 24.65 16.88
N LEU A 256 1.10 23.49 16.98
CA LEU A 256 2.51 23.40 17.33
C LEU A 256 3.28 24.32 16.38
N THR A 257 4.19 25.14 16.91
CA THR A 257 5.14 25.85 16.04
C THR A 257 5.91 24.82 15.20
N LEU A 258 6.54 25.21 14.09
CA LEU A 258 7.36 24.27 13.32
C LEU A 258 8.40 23.56 14.23
N PHE A 259 8.95 24.30 15.19
CA PHE A 259 9.83 23.76 16.23
C PHE A 259 9.11 22.72 17.12
N ASP A 260 7.93 23.04 17.65
CA ASP A 260 7.15 22.12 18.48
C ASP A 260 6.64 20.90 17.70
N ALA A 261 6.39 21.03 16.40
CA ALA A 261 5.97 19.90 15.55
C ALA A 261 7.13 18.93 15.33
N ILE A 262 8.35 19.44 15.14
CA ILE A 262 9.56 18.62 15.03
C ILE A 262 9.81 17.86 16.34
N THR A 263 9.61 18.50 17.50
CA THR A 263 9.83 17.87 18.82
C THR A 263 8.69 16.94 19.25
N ASP A 264 7.41 17.30 19.03
CA ASP A 264 6.24 16.49 19.40
C ASP A 264 6.14 15.20 18.59
N ILE A 265 6.43 15.23 17.28
CA ILE A 265 6.41 14.02 16.45
C ILE A 265 7.53 13.04 16.89
N ALA A 266 8.69 13.56 17.33
CA ALA A 266 9.73 12.73 17.94
C ALA A 266 9.24 12.08 19.24
N ALA A 267 8.46 12.82 20.06
CA ALA A 267 7.87 12.32 21.30
C ALA A 267 6.74 11.29 21.10
N ARG A 268 5.95 11.40 20.02
CA ARG A 268 4.86 10.46 19.70
C ARG A 268 5.32 9.05 19.30
N ARG A 269 6.63 8.83 19.08
CA ARG A 269 7.17 7.50 18.76
C ARG A 269 7.03 6.50 19.93
N GLU A 270 6.75 6.98 21.14
CA GLU A 270 6.47 6.13 22.30
C GLU A 270 4.95 6.00 22.52
N GLY A 271 4.37 4.93 21.95
CA GLY A 271 2.95 4.62 22.13
C GLY A 271 2.58 4.38 23.59
N ARG A 272 1.37 4.79 24.00
CA ARG A 272 0.86 4.60 25.38
C ARG A 272 1.03 3.13 25.84
N PRO A 273 1.51 2.88 27.07
CA PRO A 273 1.69 1.53 27.59
C PRO A 273 0.36 0.80 27.80
N CYS A 274 0.41 -0.52 27.84
CA CYS A 274 -0.75 -1.36 28.10
C CYS A 274 -1.31 -1.11 29.51
N ARG A 275 -2.61 -0.80 29.62
CA ARG A 275 -3.27 -0.52 30.91
C ARG A 275 -3.27 -1.71 31.89
N ARG A 276 -3.06 -2.93 31.38
CA ARG A 276 -3.08 -4.17 32.19
C ARG A 276 -1.70 -4.61 32.67
N CYS A 277 -0.65 -4.49 31.85
CA CYS A 277 0.71 -4.90 32.25
C CYS A 277 1.71 -3.75 32.42
N GLY A 278 1.36 -2.53 32.04
CA GLY A 278 2.33 -1.42 31.99
C GLY A 278 3.39 -1.53 30.89
N SER A 279 3.46 -2.66 30.16
CA SER A 279 4.44 -2.84 29.07
C SER A 279 4.05 -2.09 27.80
N THR A 280 5.06 -1.68 27.03
CA THR A 280 4.88 -1.12 25.69
C THR A 280 4.38 -2.20 24.74
N PHE A 281 3.47 -1.85 23.83
CA PHE A 281 3.03 -2.77 22.78
C PHE A 281 4.12 -2.98 21.73
N TRP A 282 4.22 -4.19 21.19
CA TRP A 282 5.13 -4.51 20.08
C TRP A 282 4.49 -5.48 19.09
N ARG A 283 5.21 -5.82 18.01
CA ARG A 283 4.71 -6.66 16.91
C ARG A 283 5.68 -7.82 16.64
N PRO A 284 5.67 -8.91 17.44
CA PRO A 284 6.62 -10.01 17.27
C PRO A 284 6.40 -10.75 15.94
N ALA A 285 5.13 -10.88 15.51
CA ALA A 285 4.73 -11.51 14.27
C ALA A 285 3.72 -10.64 13.50
N GLY A 286 4.01 -9.34 13.40
CA GLY A 286 3.21 -8.36 12.65
C GLY A 286 1.96 -7.81 13.36
N ILE A 287 1.35 -8.58 14.26
CA ILE A 287 0.18 -8.16 15.04
C ILE A 287 0.63 -7.43 16.32
N ARG A 288 -0.02 -6.30 16.62
CA ARG A 288 0.27 -5.50 17.82
C ARG A 288 -0.25 -6.22 19.06
N VAL A 289 0.66 -6.64 19.93
CA VAL A 289 0.36 -7.38 21.16
C VAL A 289 1.06 -6.74 22.36
N CYS A 290 0.57 -7.08 23.55
CA CYS A 290 1.26 -6.80 24.80
C CYS A 290 1.80 -8.10 25.39
N ARG A 291 2.55 -7.99 26.49
CA ARG A 291 3.10 -9.12 27.23
C ARG A 291 2.14 -10.27 27.47
N HIS A 292 0.90 -9.99 27.87
CA HIS A 292 -0.06 -11.04 28.22
C HIS A 292 -0.70 -11.75 27.04
N THR A 293 -0.67 -11.14 25.84
CA THR A 293 -1.39 -11.66 24.67
C THR A 293 -0.44 -12.17 23.58
N ALA A 294 0.88 -11.97 23.75
CA ALA A 294 1.85 -12.28 22.71
C ALA A 294 1.91 -13.78 22.41
N GLU A 295 2.03 -14.62 23.44
CA GLU A 295 2.15 -16.08 23.30
C GLU A 295 0.89 -16.68 22.64
N ALA A 296 -0.28 -16.45 23.23
CA ALA A 296 -1.54 -16.92 22.68
C ALA A 296 -1.83 -16.42 21.25
N MET A 297 -1.40 -15.20 20.91
CA MET A 297 -1.54 -14.70 19.54
C MET A 297 -0.60 -15.42 18.58
N VAL A 298 0.68 -15.60 18.93
CA VAL A 298 1.64 -16.31 18.08
C VAL A 298 1.21 -17.77 17.87
N GLU A 299 0.70 -18.44 18.90
CA GLU A 299 0.11 -19.78 18.78
C GLU A 299 -1.10 -19.79 17.85
N LEU A 300 -2.01 -18.82 17.98
CA LEU A 300 -3.16 -18.69 17.08
C LEU A 300 -2.70 -18.50 15.63
N GLN A 301 -1.68 -17.66 15.40
CA GLN A 301 -1.10 -17.45 14.07
C GLN A 301 -0.48 -18.74 13.52
N ALA A 302 0.25 -19.49 14.33
CA ALA A 302 0.83 -20.78 13.94
C ALA A 302 -0.27 -21.80 13.58
N ALA A 303 -1.33 -21.90 14.40
CA ALA A 303 -2.47 -22.76 14.13
C ALA A 303 -3.21 -22.40 12.83
N ARG A 304 -3.21 -21.13 12.42
CA ARG A 304 -3.74 -20.72 11.10
C ARG A 304 -2.88 -21.26 9.96
N LEU A 305 -1.56 -21.17 10.07
CA LEU A 305 -0.63 -21.72 9.09
C LEU A 305 -0.74 -23.24 8.98
N ASP A 306 -0.78 -23.95 10.12
CA ASP A 306 -0.96 -25.42 10.15
C ASP A 306 -2.24 -25.85 9.41
N ARG A 307 -3.35 -25.11 9.57
CA ARG A 307 -4.60 -25.40 8.83
C ARG A 307 -4.47 -25.23 7.32
N TRP A 308 -3.72 -24.24 6.84
CA TRP A 308 -3.48 -24.07 5.40
C TRP A 308 -2.58 -25.17 4.86
N LEU A 309 -1.51 -25.50 5.57
CA LEU A 309 -0.61 -26.60 5.21
C LEU A 309 -1.36 -27.95 5.15
N ALA A 310 -2.24 -28.23 6.13
CA ALA A 310 -3.09 -29.42 6.12
C ALA A 310 -4.09 -29.45 4.94
N ALA A 311 -4.46 -28.29 4.41
CA ALA A 311 -5.30 -28.16 3.21
C ALA A 311 -4.48 -28.17 1.90
N GLY A 312 -3.17 -28.43 1.95
CA GLY A 312 -2.27 -28.43 0.79
C GLY A 312 -1.88 -27.04 0.29
N ILE A 313 -2.15 -25.99 1.06
CA ILE A 313 -1.76 -24.61 0.73
C ILE A 313 -0.39 -24.34 1.35
N GLY A 314 0.66 -24.35 0.53
CA GLY A 314 2.05 -24.23 0.95
C GLY A 314 2.65 -22.83 0.82
N ASP A 315 2.05 -21.95 0.01
CA ASP A 315 2.56 -20.61 -0.27
C ASP A 315 1.66 -19.50 0.27
N VAL A 316 2.28 -18.38 0.66
CA VAL A 316 1.61 -17.20 1.22
C VAL A 316 0.55 -16.64 0.27
N TRP A 317 0.80 -16.66 -1.05
CA TRP A 317 -0.09 -16.06 -2.03
C TRP A 317 -1.39 -16.85 -2.19
N ALA A 318 -1.30 -18.18 -2.22
CA ALA A 318 -2.47 -19.06 -2.22
C ALA A 318 -3.26 -18.96 -0.91
N ALA A 319 -2.60 -18.80 0.24
CA ALA A 319 -3.29 -18.56 1.51
C ALA A 319 -3.98 -17.19 1.54
N LEU A 320 -3.40 -16.16 0.93
CA LEU A 320 -4.06 -14.86 0.76
C LEU A 320 -5.27 -14.95 -0.18
N ASP A 321 -5.17 -15.73 -1.26
CA ASP A 321 -6.31 -16.00 -2.14
C ASP A 321 -7.44 -16.73 -1.37
N ASP A 322 -7.10 -17.66 -0.47
CA ASP A 322 -8.07 -18.32 0.42
C ASP A 322 -8.72 -17.34 1.41
N CYS A 323 -7.96 -16.40 1.98
CA CYS A 323 -8.52 -15.30 2.78
C CYS A 323 -9.54 -14.48 1.99
N ASP A 324 -9.22 -14.08 0.75
CA ASP A 324 -10.14 -13.32 -0.10
C ASP A 324 -11.44 -14.11 -0.36
N VAL A 325 -11.33 -15.43 -0.57
CA VAL A 325 -12.49 -16.34 -0.73
C VAL A 325 -13.34 -16.41 0.54
N ALA A 326 -12.69 -16.53 1.70
CA ALA A 326 -13.37 -16.60 2.99
C ALA A 326 -14.11 -15.29 3.29
N GLU A 327 -13.48 -14.12 3.08
CA GLU A 327 -14.13 -12.82 3.30
C GLU A 327 -15.31 -12.62 2.35
N MET A 328 -15.20 -13.04 1.08
CA MET A 328 -16.32 -12.98 0.14
C MET A 328 -17.50 -13.83 0.61
N ARG A 329 -17.22 -15.06 1.07
CA ARG A 329 -18.25 -15.96 1.59
C ARG A 329 -18.97 -15.34 2.78
N ILE A 330 -18.22 -14.74 3.71
CA ILE A 330 -18.75 -14.04 4.88
C ILE A 330 -19.59 -12.82 4.46
N ALA A 331 -19.10 -12.01 3.52
CA ALA A 331 -19.80 -10.81 3.06
C ALA A 331 -21.14 -11.15 2.37
N ARG A 332 -21.22 -12.28 1.67
CA ARG A 332 -22.43 -12.70 0.95
C ARG A 332 -23.41 -13.51 1.80
N ARG A 333 -22.92 -14.42 2.63
CA ARG A 333 -23.75 -15.40 3.39
C ARG A 333 -23.86 -15.10 4.88
N GLY A 334 -23.17 -14.06 5.35
CA GLY A 334 -22.96 -13.81 6.77
C GLY A 334 -21.84 -14.68 7.35
N GLY A 335 -21.30 -14.26 8.49
CA GLY A 335 -20.27 -15.00 9.22
C GLY A 335 -20.17 -14.55 10.67
N SER A 336 -19.80 -15.47 11.55
CA SER A 336 -19.61 -15.17 12.97
C SER A 336 -18.48 -14.16 13.18
N ALA A 337 -18.49 -13.47 14.33
CA ALA A 337 -17.40 -12.57 14.70
C ALA A 337 -16.04 -13.31 14.69
N LEU A 338 -16.01 -14.51 15.28
CA LEU A 338 -14.82 -15.36 15.30
C LEU A 338 -14.30 -15.69 13.88
N GLN A 339 -15.18 -16.01 12.93
CA GLN A 339 -14.76 -16.27 11.55
C GLN A 339 -14.08 -15.04 10.93
N ARG A 340 -14.64 -13.84 11.15
CA ARG A 340 -14.05 -12.58 10.68
C ARG A 340 -12.69 -12.33 11.33
N ASP A 341 -12.59 -12.52 12.63
CA ASP A 341 -11.35 -12.31 13.38
C ASP A 341 -10.24 -13.27 12.94
N LEU A 342 -10.56 -14.55 12.71
CA LEU A 342 -9.59 -15.55 12.24
C LEU A 342 -9.08 -15.27 10.83
N VAL A 343 -9.91 -14.70 9.96
CA VAL A 343 -9.48 -14.27 8.62
C VAL A 343 -8.61 -13.02 8.72
N ALA A 344 -8.97 -12.05 9.57
CA ALA A 344 -8.17 -10.86 9.82
C ALA A 344 -6.77 -11.19 10.40
N VAL A 345 -6.71 -12.07 11.40
CA VAL A 345 -5.45 -12.58 11.97
C VAL A 345 -4.63 -13.31 10.91
N GLY A 346 -5.27 -14.16 10.12
CA GLY A 346 -4.63 -14.86 9.01
C GLY A 346 -4.00 -13.90 7.99
N ARG A 347 -4.77 -12.92 7.50
CA ARG A 347 -4.30 -11.91 6.54
C ARG A 347 -3.15 -11.07 7.11
N ALA A 348 -3.27 -10.59 8.34
CA ALA A 348 -2.20 -9.81 8.98
C ALA A 348 -0.89 -10.63 9.13
N THR A 349 -1.00 -11.92 9.44
CA THR A 349 0.14 -12.84 9.52
C THR A 349 0.80 -13.04 8.16
N LEU A 350 0.01 -13.27 7.12
CA LEU A 350 0.51 -13.44 5.75
C LEU A 350 1.18 -12.16 5.24
N PHE A 351 0.63 -10.99 5.54
CA PHE A 351 1.25 -9.71 5.20
C PHE A 351 2.61 -9.55 5.88
N TRP A 352 2.70 -9.89 7.17
CA TRP A 352 3.97 -9.90 7.89
C TRP A 352 4.99 -10.86 7.25
N LEU A 353 4.58 -12.06 6.86
CA LEU A 353 5.46 -13.01 6.17
C LEU A 353 6.03 -12.42 4.86
N VAL A 354 5.21 -11.74 4.06
CA VAL A 354 5.70 -11.01 2.87
C VAL A 354 6.71 -9.92 3.26
N THR A 355 6.45 -9.14 4.33
CA THR A 355 7.38 -8.08 4.75
C THR A 355 8.76 -8.60 5.12
N ILE A 356 8.85 -9.82 5.66
CA ILE A 356 10.11 -10.49 6.00
C ILE A 356 10.64 -11.40 4.89
N ARG A 357 10.05 -11.32 3.68
CA ARG A 357 10.38 -12.12 2.48
C ARG A 357 10.30 -13.63 2.70
N CYS A 358 9.28 -14.07 3.44
CA CYS A 358 8.99 -15.47 3.68
C CYS A 358 7.72 -15.85 2.92
N GLU A 359 7.84 -16.51 1.77
CA GLU A 359 6.69 -16.91 0.97
C GLU A 359 6.25 -18.36 1.21
N ASP A 360 7.15 -19.19 1.75
CA ASP A 360 6.86 -20.58 2.13
C ASP A 360 6.23 -20.64 3.53
N LEU A 361 5.07 -21.29 3.64
CA LEU A 361 4.33 -21.39 4.89
C LEU A 361 4.93 -22.40 5.89
N HIS A 362 5.66 -23.42 5.44
CA HIS A 362 6.41 -24.29 6.36
C HIS A 362 7.51 -23.48 7.06
N VAL A 363 8.24 -22.66 6.30
CA VAL A 363 9.27 -21.76 6.86
C VAL A 363 8.63 -20.72 7.78
N GLY A 364 7.50 -20.13 7.36
CA GLY A 364 6.75 -19.17 8.17
C GLY A 364 6.29 -19.77 9.51
N LEU A 365 5.81 -21.01 9.49
CA LEU A 365 5.36 -21.74 10.67
C LEU A 365 6.52 -22.04 11.63
N GLN A 366 7.66 -22.50 11.11
CA GLN A 366 8.86 -22.71 11.92
C GLN A 366 9.29 -21.40 12.61
N ARG A 367 9.24 -20.27 11.91
CA ARG A 367 9.55 -18.96 12.49
C ARG A 367 8.58 -18.56 13.61
N LEU A 368 7.28 -18.76 13.43
CA LEU A 368 6.30 -18.49 14.48
C LEU A 368 6.55 -19.36 15.72
N ARG A 369 6.89 -20.64 15.53
CA ARG A 369 7.23 -21.55 16.63
C ARG A 369 8.50 -21.09 17.38
N LEU A 370 9.53 -20.65 16.66
CA LEU A 370 10.74 -20.07 17.27
C LEU A 370 10.40 -18.81 18.08
N ILE A 371 9.63 -17.88 17.51
CA ILE A 371 9.16 -16.68 18.23
C ILE A 371 8.39 -17.07 19.48
N GLY A 372 7.50 -18.06 19.39
CA GLY A 372 6.74 -18.59 20.52
C GLY A 372 7.65 -19.08 21.65
N ASN A 373 8.66 -19.88 21.32
CA ASN A 373 9.63 -20.44 22.28
C ASN A 373 10.52 -19.38 22.94
N ASP A 374 10.80 -18.27 22.25
CA ASP A 374 11.64 -17.18 22.77
C ASP A 374 10.87 -16.21 23.69
N LEU A 375 9.54 -16.13 23.56
CA LEU A 375 8.71 -15.23 24.38
C LEU A 375 8.82 -15.51 25.89
N PRO A 376 8.81 -16.76 26.38
CA PRO A 376 9.08 -17.08 27.78
C PRO A 376 10.39 -16.52 28.35
N ALA A 377 11.48 -16.56 27.58
CA ALA A 377 12.79 -16.05 28.01
C ALA A 377 12.78 -14.51 28.18
N LEU A 378 11.97 -13.80 27.38
CA LEU A 378 11.71 -12.36 27.56
C LEU A 378 10.90 -12.05 28.82
N TYR A 379 10.27 -13.06 29.46
CA TYR A 379 9.53 -12.91 30.72
C TYR A 379 10.36 -13.17 31.98
N SER A 380 11.57 -13.75 31.85
CA SER A 380 12.44 -14.11 32.98
C SER A 380 13.40 -13.00 33.41
N SER A 381 13.64 -12.00 32.55
CA SER A 381 14.39 -10.79 32.91
C SER A 381 13.49 -9.83 33.69
N ARG A 382 13.73 -9.71 35.00
CA ARG A 382 13.10 -8.71 35.88
C ARG A 382 13.16 -7.31 35.22
N PRO A 383 12.12 -6.47 35.35
CA PRO A 383 12.20 -5.09 34.90
C PRO A 383 13.12 -4.33 35.84
N ALA A 384 14.39 -4.21 35.49
CA ALA A 384 15.18 -3.10 35.99
C ALA A 384 14.59 -1.84 35.35
N PHE A 385 13.76 -1.13 36.10
CA PHE A 385 13.52 0.30 35.90
C PHE A 385 14.89 0.99 36.04
N THR A 386 15.69 0.97 34.97
CA THR A 386 16.90 1.79 34.70
C THR A 386 17.86 1.07 33.74
N HIS A 387 17.41 0.57 32.59
CA HIS A 387 18.34 0.50 31.46
C HIS A 387 17.60 0.84 30.18
N ARG A 388 18.06 1.92 29.53
CA ARG A 388 17.95 2.08 28.08
C ARG A 388 18.24 0.71 27.49
N ILE A 389 17.21 0.05 26.95
CA ILE A 389 17.39 -1.15 26.15
C ILE A 389 18.38 -0.73 25.06
N PRO A 390 19.57 -1.36 24.94
CA PRO A 390 20.36 -1.18 23.74
C PRO A 390 19.52 -1.77 22.63
N LEU A 391 18.95 -0.90 21.80
CA LEU A 391 18.39 -1.19 20.49
C LEU A 391 19.52 -1.78 19.62
N ALA A 392 19.89 -3.02 19.89
CA ALA A 392 20.97 -3.73 19.20
C ALA A 392 20.71 -5.24 19.24
N SER A 393 19.55 -5.64 18.75
CA SER A 393 19.39 -6.95 18.12
C SER A 393 19.00 -6.69 16.67
N ALA A 394 19.83 -7.17 15.74
CA ALA A 394 19.68 -6.98 14.29
C ALA A 394 18.35 -7.54 13.73
N LEU A 395 17.58 -8.29 14.53
CA LEU A 395 16.33 -8.93 14.13
C LEU A 395 15.08 -8.07 14.38
N THR A 396 15.10 -7.15 15.34
CA THR A 396 13.91 -6.34 15.72
C THR A 396 13.88 -4.95 15.09
N LEU A 397 15.02 -4.43 14.62
CA LEU A 397 15.13 -3.05 14.11
C LEU A 397 14.74 -2.87 12.62
N ARG A 398 14.47 -3.94 11.87
CA ARG A 398 14.11 -3.81 10.44
C ARG A 398 12.60 -3.67 10.16
N PHE A 399 11.72 -3.78 11.17
CA PHE A 399 10.28 -3.89 10.91
C PHE A 399 9.38 -2.97 11.74
N ALA A 400 9.94 -1.89 12.30
CA ALA A 400 9.16 -0.85 12.98
C ALA A 400 8.31 0.03 12.02
N HIS A 401 8.43 -0.17 10.71
CA HIS A 401 7.74 0.61 9.68
C HIS A 401 6.61 -0.21 9.05
N VAL A 402 5.53 -0.42 9.82
CA VAL A 402 4.24 -0.81 9.24
C VAL A 402 3.22 0.23 9.68
N ASN A 403 2.60 0.87 8.69
CA ASN A 403 1.70 2.00 8.84
C ASN A 403 0.62 1.72 9.93
N PRO A 404 0.47 2.60 10.94
CA PRO A 404 -0.48 2.40 12.04
C PRO A 404 -1.97 2.45 11.64
N HIS A 405 -2.30 2.72 10.38
CA HIS A 405 -3.67 3.04 9.97
C HIS A 405 -4.46 1.94 9.24
N ASN A 406 -3.90 0.75 9.01
CA ASN A 406 -4.62 -0.31 8.25
C ASN A 406 -5.34 -1.37 9.10
N PHE A 407 -5.33 -1.24 10.43
CA PHE A 407 -6.10 -2.13 11.31
C PHE A 407 -6.65 -1.33 12.49
N SER A 408 -7.80 -0.70 12.26
CA SER A 408 -8.68 -0.15 13.30
C SER A 408 -10.11 -0.27 12.82
#